data_AF-A0AAU6ASY3-F1
#
_entry.id   AF-A0AAU6ASY3-F1
#
_cell.length_a   1.000
_cell.length_b   1.000
_cell.length_c   1.000
_cell.angle_alpha   90.00
_cell.angle_beta   90.00
_cell.angle_gamma   90.00
#
_symmetry.space_group_name_H-M   'P 1'
#
loop_
_entity.id
_entity.type
_entity.pdbx_description
1 polymer ?
#
loop_
_entity_poly.entity_id
_entity_poly.type
_entity_poly.pdbx_seq_one_letter_code
_entity_poly.pdbx_strand_id
1 'polypeptide(L)'
;MTGNPIVEQWLAEQVPQALLPTEHLTALLAVTQLGHPVPEDVLDAWGREVVLAHRVVDQSEPAFIAEARRQGWSWERIADRLGLPDAETAEQRQTVLEAELTRTHPQNLPGAWRP
;
A
#
# COMPACT_ATOMS: atom_id res chain seq x y z
N MET A 1 5.63 13.30 -7.57
CA MET A 1 5.85 13.50 -6.12
C MET A 1 4.63 14.21 -5.59
N THR A 2 3.68 13.45 -5.05
CA THR A 2 2.48 13.95 -4.38
C THR A 2 2.60 13.50 -2.93
N GLY A 3 3.48 14.16 -2.18
CA GLY A 3 3.66 13.90 -0.76
C GLY A 3 2.97 14.97 0.07
N ASN A 4 2.56 14.62 1.29
CA ASN A 4 1.99 15.58 2.21
C ASN A 4 3.08 16.56 2.70
N PRO A 5 2.97 17.87 2.43
CA PRO A 5 4.03 18.84 2.73
C PRO A 5 4.32 18.98 4.23
N ILE A 6 3.33 18.73 5.09
CA ILE A 6 3.50 18.79 6.56
C ILE A 6 4.41 17.63 7.01
N VAL A 7 4.20 16.44 6.46
CA VAL A 7 5.03 15.26 6.73
C VAL A 7 6.44 15.45 6.19
N GLU A 8 6.57 15.95 4.96
CA GLU A 8 7.87 16.20 4.31
C GLU A 8 8.72 17.18 5.12
N GLN A 9 8.11 18.29 5.55
CA GLN A 9 8.79 19.30 6.34
C GLN A 9 9.24 18.73 7.68
N TRP A 10 8.35 18.06 8.40
CA TRP A 10 8.70 17.49 9.72
C TRP A 10 9.79 16.44 9.62
N LEU A 11 9.72 15.52 8.65
CA LEU A 11 10.75 14.50 8.44
C LEU A 11 12.12 15.10 8.16
N ALA A 12 12.19 16.18 7.37
CA ALA A 12 13.43 16.89 7.07
C ALA A 12 14.08 17.54 8.30
N GLU A 13 13.29 17.86 9.33
CA GLU A 13 13.77 18.40 10.61
C GLU A 13 14.29 17.30 11.56
N GLN A 14 13.80 16.06 11.43
CA GLN A 14 14.19 14.95 12.32
C GLN A 14 15.44 14.21 11.85
N VAL A 15 15.65 14.06 10.53
CA VAL A 15 16.74 13.25 9.98
C VAL A 15 17.26 13.87 8.68
N PRO A 16 18.59 13.90 8.43
CA PRO A 16 19.12 14.33 7.15
C PRO A 16 18.46 13.58 5.98
N GLN A 17 18.01 14.28 4.94
CA GLN A 17 17.30 13.67 3.80
C GLN A 17 18.04 12.49 3.15
N ALA A 18 19.38 12.48 3.19
CA ALA A 18 20.19 11.39 2.67
C ALA A 18 19.99 10.04 3.38
N LEU A 19 19.39 10.05 4.58
CA LEU A 19 19.13 8.88 5.41
C LEU A 19 17.64 8.48 5.42
N LEU A 20 16.77 9.31 4.83
CA LEU A 20 15.34 9.03 4.83
C LEU A 20 14.97 8.10 3.66
N PRO A 21 14.17 7.05 3.91
CA PRO A 21 13.54 6.29 2.85
C PRO A 21 12.79 7.20 1.88
N THR A 22 12.73 6.84 0.60
CA THR A 22 11.97 7.58 -0.42
C THR A 22 10.45 7.55 -0.19
N GLU A 23 9.97 6.73 0.77
CA GLU A 23 8.56 6.50 1.07
C GLU A 23 8.23 7.00 2.49
N HIS A 24 7.20 7.85 2.59
CA HIS A 24 6.88 8.60 3.81
C HIS A 24 6.46 7.72 4.99
N LEU A 25 5.69 6.65 4.77
CA LEU A 25 5.27 5.78 5.86
C LEU A 25 6.46 5.06 6.50
N THR A 26 7.42 4.63 5.68
CA THR A 26 8.67 4.00 6.14
C THR A 26 9.52 5.00 6.93
N ALA A 27 9.62 6.25 6.45
CA ALA A 27 10.32 7.33 7.14
C ALA A 27 9.66 7.68 8.49
N LEU A 28 8.34 7.86 8.52
CA LEU A 28 7.56 8.13 9.74
C LEU A 28 7.71 6.99 10.76
N LEU A 29 7.63 5.73 10.30
CA LEU A 29 7.86 4.56 11.15
C LEU A 29 9.28 4.56 11.76
N ALA A 30 10.31 4.81 10.95
CA ALA A 30 11.68 4.83 11.45
C ALA A 30 11.91 5.94 12.49
N VAL A 31 11.41 7.15 12.23
CA VAL A 31 11.55 8.29 13.14
C VAL A 31 10.81 8.07 14.47
N THR A 32 9.61 7.49 14.44
CA THR A 32 8.88 7.19 15.68
C THR A 32 9.55 6.11 16.52
N GLN A 33 10.17 5.09 15.90
CA GLN A 33 10.94 4.06 16.60
C GLN A 33 12.18 4.62 17.32
N LEU A 34 12.71 5.76 16.88
CA LEU A 34 13.80 6.49 17.53
C LEU A 34 13.32 7.35 18.72
N GLY A 35 12.01 7.40 18.99
CA GLY A 35 11.44 8.07 20.16
C GLY A 35 11.20 9.57 19.99
N HIS A 36 11.22 10.08 18.77
CA HIS A 36 10.89 11.49 18.51
C HIS A 36 9.40 11.76 18.79
N PRO A 37 9.06 12.83 19.52
CA PRO A 37 7.67 13.22 19.73
C PRO A 37 7.07 13.67 18.39
N VAL A 38 5.91 13.11 18.04
CA VAL A 38 5.20 13.43 16.81
C VAL A 38 4.16 14.53 17.08
N PRO A 39 4.24 15.69 16.41
CA PRO A 39 3.22 16.73 16.49
C PRO A 39 1.82 16.23 16.06
N GLU A 40 0.76 16.82 16.61
CA GLU A 40 -0.63 16.40 16.35
C GLU A 40 -1.03 16.56 14.87
N ASP A 41 -0.62 17.65 14.23
CA ASP A 41 -0.84 17.91 12.80
C ASP A 41 -0.11 16.91 11.88
N VAL A 42 1.11 16.50 12.27
CA VAL A 42 1.86 15.43 11.60
C VAL A 42 1.17 14.07 11.81
N LEU A 43 0.63 13.81 13.00
CA LEU A 43 -0.10 12.58 13.29
C LEU A 43 -1.40 12.47 12.47
N ASP A 44 -2.15 13.56 12.35
CA ASP A 44 -3.34 13.66 11.49
C ASP A 44 -2.99 13.45 10.01
N ALA A 45 -1.90 14.07 9.55
CA ALA A 45 -1.38 13.91 8.20
C ALA A 45 -0.95 12.45 7.93
N TRP A 46 -0.25 11.83 8.88
CA TRP A 46 0.16 10.43 8.79
C TRP A 46 -1.04 9.49 8.71
N GLY A 47 -2.10 9.73 9.51
CA GLY A 47 -3.33 8.93 9.44
C GLY A 47 -3.94 8.89 8.03
N ARG A 48 -3.87 10.01 7.29
CA ARG A 48 -4.33 10.06 5.89
C ARG A 48 -3.45 9.25 4.94
N GLU A 49 -2.13 9.32 5.12
CA GLU A 49 -1.17 8.52 4.34
C GLU A 49 -1.39 7.02 4.57
N VAL A 50 -1.64 6.60 5.81
CA VAL A 50 -1.98 5.20 6.14
C VAL A 50 -3.26 4.75 5.42
N VAL A 51 -4.31 5.57 5.43
CA VAL A 51 -5.56 5.26 4.71
C VAL A 51 -5.33 5.15 3.20
N LEU A 52 -4.50 6.01 2.62
CA LEU A 52 -4.16 5.95 1.19
C LEU A 52 -3.34 4.69 0.87
N ALA A 53 -2.34 4.35 1.69
CA ALA A 53 -1.55 3.15 1.50
C ALA A 53 -2.38 1.88 1.65
N HIS A 54 -3.32 1.82 2.60
CA HIS A 54 -4.27 0.70 2.68
C HIS A 54 -5.04 0.53 1.37
N ARG A 55 -5.56 1.62 0.77
CA ARG A 55 -6.24 1.54 -0.52
C ARG A 55 -5.34 1.03 -1.63
N VAL A 56 -4.08 1.45 -1.65
CA VAL A 56 -3.10 0.97 -2.64
C VAL A 56 -2.84 -0.51 -2.45
N VAL A 57 -2.61 -0.97 -1.21
CA VAL A 57 -2.39 -2.38 -0.89
C VAL A 57 -3.61 -3.23 -1.26
N ASP A 58 -4.81 -2.83 -0.85
CA ASP A 58 -6.07 -3.52 -1.13
C ASP A 58 -6.30 -3.71 -2.64
N GLN A 59 -5.83 -2.76 -3.46
CA GLN A 59 -5.98 -2.82 -4.92
C GLN A 59 -4.79 -3.47 -5.63
N SER A 60 -3.61 -3.51 -5.02
CA SER A 60 -2.38 -3.97 -5.68
C SER A 60 -2.38 -5.48 -5.92
N GLU A 61 -2.76 -6.27 -4.92
CA GLU A 61 -2.81 -7.74 -5.04
C GLU A 61 -3.83 -8.20 -6.12
N PRO A 62 -5.10 -7.74 -6.14
CA PRO A 62 -6.03 -8.15 -7.19
C PRO A 62 -5.63 -7.62 -8.57
N ALA A 63 -5.07 -6.41 -8.68
CA ALA A 63 -4.56 -5.90 -9.95
C ALA A 63 -3.38 -6.74 -10.47
N PHE A 64 -2.47 -7.16 -9.57
CA PHE A 64 -1.37 -8.06 -9.91
C PHE A 64 -1.89 -9.41 -10.41
N ILE A 65 -2.83 -10.04 -9.70
CA ILE A 65 -3.41 -11.32 -10.10
C ILE A 65 -4.08 -11.20 -11.48
N ALA A 66 -4.91 -10.18 -11.69
CA ALA A 66 -5.60 -9.96 -12.97
C ALA A 66 -4.60 -9.81 -14.14
N GLU A 67 -3.54 -9.03 -13.94
CA GLU A 67 -2.50 -8.82 -14.95
C GLU A 67 -1.67 -10.09 -15.21
N ALA A 68 -1.32 -10.84 -14.15
CA ALA A 68 -0.62 -12.12 -14.28
C ALA A 68 -1.46 -13.14 -15.07
N ARG A 69 -2.77 -13.21 -14.79
CA ARG A 69 -3.72 -14.03 -15.53
C ARG A 69 -3.84 -13.59 -16.99
N ARG A 70 -3.88 -12.27 -17.26
CA ARG A 70 -3.89 -11.73 -18.63
C ARG A 70 -2.62 -12.09 -19.41
N GLN A 71 -1.48 -12.19 -18.74
CA GLN A 71 -0.21 -12.65 -19.31
C GLN A 71 -0.09 -14.18 -19.39
N GLY A 72 -1.13 -14.93 -19.03
CA GLY A 72 -1.16 -16.39 -19.13
C GLY A 72 -0.41 -17.12 -18.02
N TRP A 73 -0.17 -16.49 -16.87
CA TRP A 73 0.46 -17.18 -15.74
C TRP A 73 -0.48 -18.25 -15.18
N SER A 74 0.08 -19.41 -14.84
CA SER A 74 -0.64 -20.46 -14.14
C SER A 74 -0.89 -20.05 -12.68
N TRP A 75 -1.89 -20.67 -12.05
CA TRP A 75 -2.22 -20.40 -10.66
C TRP A 75 -1.10 -20.81 -9.71
N GLU A 76 -0.36 -21.87 -10.02
CA GLU A 76 0.79 -22.32 -9.24
C GLU A 76 1.90 -21.27 -9.22
N ARG A 77 2.16 -20.63 -10.37
CA ARG A 77 3.15 -19.55 -10.47
C ARG A 77 2.70 -18.31 -9.70
N ILE A 78 1.41 -17.99 -9.73
CA ILE A 78 0.85 -16.87 -8.96
C ILE A 78 0.96 -17.15 -7.46
N ALA A 79 0.63 -18.37 -7.03
CA ALA A 79 0.76 -18.80 -5.64
C ALA A 79 2.20 -18.66 -5.14
N ASP A 80 3.17 -19.20 -5.89
CA ASP A 80 4.59 -19.06 -5.59
C ASP A 80 5.02 -17.59 -5.46
N ARG A 81 4.59 -16.73 -6.40
CA ARG A 81 4.99 -15.32 -6.39
C ARG A 81 4.38 -14.52 -5.22
N LEU A 82 3.18 -14.89 -4.77
CA LEU A 82 2.49 -14.27 -3.65
C LEU A 82 2.81 -14.95 -2.30
N GLY A 83 3.62 -16.02 -2.30
CA GLY A 83 3.91 -16.79 -1.10
C GLY A 83 2.69 -17.54 -0.54
N LEU A 84 1.73 -17.89 -1.40
CA LEU A 84 0.55 -18.66 -1.05
C LEU A 84 0.85 -20.17 -1.10
N PRO A 85 0.14 -21.00 -0.29
CA PRO A 85 0.44 -22.43 -0.18
C PRO A 85 0.28 -23.23 -1.47
N ASP A 86 -0.75 -22.91 -2.27
CA ASP A 86 -1.11 -23.66 -3.46
C ASP A 86 -1.95 -22.84 -4.45
N ALA A 87 -2.18 -23.44 -5.63
CA ALA A 87 -2.93 -22.85 -6.73
C ALA A 87 -4.39 -22.57 -6.36
N GLU A 88 -5.02 -23.48 -5.60
CA GLU A 88 -6.41 -23.34 -5.16
C GLU A 88 -6.58 -22.13 -4.23
N THR A 89 -5.65 -21.94 -3.29
CA THR A 89 -5.61 -20.78 -2.41
C THR A 89 -5.45 -19.48 -3.20
N ALA A 90 -4.63 -19.46 -4.25
CA ALA A 90 -4.46 -18.29 -5.11
C ALA A 90 -5.74 -17.94 -5.89
N GLU A 91 -6.46 -18.94 -6.40
CA GLU A 91 -7.74 -18.74 -7.09
C GLU A 91 -8.84 -18.24 -6.13
N GLN A 92 -8.95 -18.84 -4.95
CA GLN A 92 -9.88 -18.39 -3.91
C GLN A 92 -9.56 -16.97 -3.44
N ARG A 93 -8.28 -16.64 -3.31
CA ARG A 93 -7.80 -15.31 -2.92
C ARG A 93 -8.28 -14.23 -3.88
N GLN A 94 -8.27 -14.49 -5.19
CA GLN A 94 -8.82 -13.56 -6.18
C GLN A 94 -10.30 -13.25 -5.88
N THR A 95 -11.10 -14.29 -5.64
CA THR A 95 -12.55 -14.15 -5.39
C THR A 95 -12.83 -13.34 -4.13
N VAL A 96 -12.05 -13.58 -3.06
CA VAL A 96 -12.17 -12.83 -1.79
C VAL A 96 -11.81 -11.36 -1.99
N LEU A 97 -10.69 -11.07 -2.67
CA LEU A 97 -10.23 -9.70 -2.90
C LEU A 97 -11.21 -8.89 -3.76
N GLU A 98 -11.80 -9.50 -4.79
CA GLU A 98 -12.83 -8.86 -5.62
C GLU A 98 -14.09 -8.52 -4.81
N ALA A 99 -14.52 -9.42 -3.93
CA ALA A 99 -15.65 -9.18 -3.03
C ALA A 99 -15.34 -8.09 -1.99
N GLU A 100 -14.13 -8.09 -1.43
CA GLU A 100 -13.67 -7.09 -0.47
C GLU A 100 -13.58 -5.70 -1.10
N LEU A 101 -12.97 -5.57 -2.27
CA LEU A 101 -12.91 -4.30 -3.02
C LEU A 101 -14.30 -3.74 -3.31
N THR A 102 -15.24 -4.60 -3.71
CA THR A 102 -16.64 -4.19 -3.96
C THR A 102 -17.30 -3.66 -2.69
N ARG A 103 -17.00 -4.25 -1.53
CA ARG A 103 -17.57 -3.89 -0.23
C ARG A 103 -16.95 -2.62 0.36
N THR A 104 -15.63 -2.47 0.29
CA THR A 104 -14.90 -1.36 0.94
C THR A 104 -14.76 -0.13 0.05
N HIS A 105 -14.80 -0.32 -1.27
CA HIS A 105 -14.59 0.74 -2.26
C HIS A 105 -15.62 0.71 -3.40
N PRO A 106 -16.92 0.91 -3.10
CA PRO A 106 -17.99 0.83 -4.10
C PRO A 106 -17.85 1.83 -5.26
N GLN A 107 -16.99 2.85 -5.12
CA GLN A 107 -16.76 3.91 -6.10
C GLN A 107 -15.60 3.61 -7.08
N ASN A 108 -14.92 2.45 -6.94
CA ASN A 108 -13.70 2.10 -7.70
C ASN A 108 -13.89 1.01 -8.79
N LEU A 109 -15.11 0.67 -9.18
CA LEU A 109 -15.36 -0.11 -10.41
C LEU A 109 -15.48 0.83 -11.63
N PRO A 110 -14.87 0.57 -12.79
CA PRO A 110 -13.55 0.03 -13.12
C PRO A 110 -12.61 1.19 -13.51
N GLY A 111 -11.65 1.49 -12.64
CA GLY A 111 -10.56 2.39 -12.98
C GLY A 111 -9.44 2.15 -12.01
N ALA A 112 -8.38 1.48 -12.46
CA ALA A 112 -7.15 1.32 -11.68
C ALA A 112 -6.77 2.69 -11.10
N TRP A 113 -6.46 2.72 -9.80
CA TRP A 113 -6.00 3.94 -9.14
C TRP A 113 -4.88 4.57 -9.96
N ARG A 114 -5.02 5.87 -10.25
CA ARG A 114 -4.01 6.68 -10.93
C ARG A 114 -3.54 7.75 -9.95
N PRO A 115 -2.21 7.98 -9.84
CA PRO A 115 -1.65 9.05 -9.03
C PRO A 115 -2.04 10.44 -9.56
#